data_AF-A0A661JTE1-F1
#
_entry.id   AF-A0A661JTE1-F1
#
_cell.length_a   1.000
_cell.length_b   1.000
_cell.length_c   1.000
_cell.angle_alpha   90.00
_cell.angle_beta   90.00
_cell.angle_gamma   90.00
#
_symmetry.space_group_name_H-M   'P 1'
#
loop_
_entity.id
_entity.type
_entity.pdbx_description
1 polymer ?
#
loop_
_entity_poly.entity_id
_entity_poly.type
_entity_poly.pdbx_seq_one_letter_code
_entity_poly.pdbx_strand_id
1 'polypeptide(L)'
;NELRFFFPIDRINTKVLEDVFKDNYDDFTKKLSLLGFRPARGFMLGYIDMVFSFNGRFYLIDWKSDFLGNRMEDYQGDKLMRAMEAHYYVLQYHIYTLALHNYLKMRLNNYSYKRHFGGVYYIFLRGVDPGHPGCGIYSDRPDVHLIERLGSALMGGKTLGEAV
;
A
#
# COMPACT_ATOMS: atom_id res chain seq x y z
N ASN A 1 0.93 -7.94 15.90
CA ASN A 1 1.84 -8.88 15.23
C ASN A 1 2.20 -8.26 13.91
N GLU A 2 3.43 -7.78 13.80
CA GLU A 2 3.92 -7.10 12.59
C GLU A 2 4.48 -8.14 11.59
N LEU A 3 4.22 -7.94 10.30
CA LEU A 3 4.78 -8.77 9.23
C LEU A 3 5.95 -8.04 8.56
N ARG A 4 7.17 -8.54 8.80
CA ARG A 4 8.36 -8.07 8.08
C ARG A 4 8.35 -8.57 6.64
N PHE A 5 8.75 -7.70 5.71
CA PHE A 5 9.06 -8.08 4.33
C PHE A 5 10.41 -7.53 3.89
N PHE A 6 10.97 -8.18 2.87
CA PHE A 6 12.13 -7.69 2.14
C PHE A 6 12.05 -8.19 0.69
N PHE A 7 12.43 -7.35 -0.28
CA PHE A 7 12.56 -7.78 -1.68
C PHE A 7 13.58 -6.92 -2.44
N PRO A 8 14.25 -7.48 -3.46
CA PRO A 8 15.20 -6.72 -4.26
C PRO A 8 14.47 -5.63 -5.05
N ILE A 9 15.07 -4.45 -5.14
CA ILE A 9 14.64 -3.39 -6.04
C ILE A 9 15.72 -3.17 -7.09
N ASP A 10 15.29 -3.12 -8.36
CA ASP A 10 16.12 -2.64 -9.44
C ASP A 10 16.18 -1.10 -9.44
N ARG A 11 16.73 -0.50 -10.49
CA ARG A 11 16.87 0.95 -10.59
C ARG A 11 15.50 1.64 -10.62
N ILE A 12 15.04 2.12 -9.46
CA ILE A 12 13.79 2.86 -9.30
C ILE A 12 14.05 4.36 -9.24
N ASN A 13 13.18 5.16 -9.87
CA ASN A 13 13.16 6.62 -9.81
C ASN A 13 11.70 7.13 -9.89
N THR A 14 11.49 8.44 -9.72
CA THR A 14 10.16 9.05 -9.76
C THR A 14 9.41 8.80 -11.06
N LYS A 15 10.10 8.90 -12.20
CA LYS A 15 9.49 8.69 -13.53
C LYS A 15 8.87 7.30 -13.66
N VAL A 16 9.56 6.28 -13.16
CA VAL A 16 9.06 4.90 -13.15
C VAL A 16 7.82 4.77 -12.28
N LEU A 17 7.80 5.39 -11.10
CA LEU A 17 6.62 5.38 -10.22
C LEU A 17 5.45 6.15 -10.85
N GLU A 18 5.69 7.32 -11.42
CA GLU A 18 4.68 8.08 -12.18
C GLU A 18 4.05 7.22 -13.28
N ASP A 19 4.87 6.52 -14.06
CA ASP A 19 4.39 5.67 -15.14
C ASP A 19 3.53 4.50 -14.65
N VAL A 20 3.75 4.01 -13.42
CA VAL A 20 2.91 2.99 -12.80
C VAL A 20 1.55 3.56 -12.38
N PHE A 21 1.52 4.74 -11.76
CA PHE A 21 0.32 5.30 -11.12
C PHE A 21 -0.52 6.22 -12.00
N LYS A 22 0.02 6.74 -13.11
CA LYS A 22 -0.63 7.76 -13.97
C LYS A 22 -2.02 7.41 -14.47
N ASP A 23 -2.35 6.13 -14.63
CA ASP A 23 -3.66 5.72 -15.17
C ASP A 23 -4.73 5.58 -14.08
N ASN A 24 -4.34 5.63 -12.80
CA ASN A 24 -5.23 5.34 -11.67
C ASN A 24 -5.27 6.46 -10.62
N TYR A 25 -4.26 7.33 -10.54
CA TYR A 25 -4.17 8.39 -9.53
C TYR A 25 -3.51 9.67 -10.06
N ASP A 26 -4.26 10.54 -10.72
CA ASP A 26 -3.73 11.77 -11.35
C ASP A 26 -3.05 12.72 -10.35
N ASP A 27 -3.73 13.07 -9.26
CA ASP A 27 -3.22 14.02 -8.27
C ASP A 27 -2.07 13.43 -7.44
N PHE A 28 -2.14 12.13 -7.14
CA PHE A 28 -1.03 11.42 -6.53
C PHE A 28 0.20 11.37 -7.45
N THR A 29 0.02 11.16 -8.75
CA THR A 29 1.11 11.13 -9.73
C THR A 29 1.88 12.45 -9.76
N LYS A 30 1.18 13.59 -9.67
CA LYS A 30 1.84 14.90 -9.53
C LYS A 30 2.70 14.97 -8.27
N LYS A 31 2.23 14.42 -7.14
CA LYS A 31 3.03 14.36 -5.89
C LYS A 31 4.23 13.44 -6.03
N LEU A 32 4.11 12.29 -6.72
CA LEU A 32 5.23 11.39 -6.96
C LEU A 32 6.38 12.09 -7.72
N SER A 33 6.07 13.02 -8.62
CA SER A 33 7.09 13.81 -9.33
C SER A 33 7.91 14.70 -8.39
N LEU A 34 7.36 15.06 -7.23
CA LEU A 34 8.01 15.86 -6.19
C LEU A 34 8.86 15.01 -5.24
N LEU A 35 8.79 13.67 -5.29
CA LEU A 35 9.65 12.79 -4.51
C LEU A 35 11.10 12.90 -5.01
N GLY A 36 11.86 13.87 -4.50
CA GLY A 36 13.25 14.07 -4.89
C GLY A 36 14.21 13.03 -4.31
N PHE A 37 14.11 11.76 -4.72
CA PHE A 37 15.07 10.71 -4.32
C PHE A 37 16.03 10.36 -5.46
N ARG A 38 17.28 10.09 -5.10
CA ARG A 38 18.28 9.58 -6.06
C ARG A 38 17.87 8.19 -6.52
N PRO A 39 18.09 7.82 -7.79
CA PRO A 39 17.80 6.47 -8.25
C PRO A 39 18.39 5.42 -7.30
N ALA A 40 17.54 4.54 -6.80
CA ALA A 40 17.90 3.53 -5.82
C ALA A 40 17.95 2.15 -6.47
N ARG A 41 18.90 1.33 -6.03
CA ARG A 41 19.00 -0.10 -6.36
C ARG A 41 19.46 -0.81 -5.08
N GLY A 42 18.92 -1.99 -4.79
CA GLY A 42 19.26 -2.71 -3.56
C GLY A 42 18.11 -3.54 -3.06
N PHE A 43 17.77 -3.41 -1.78
CA PHE A 43 16.65 -4.11 -1.17
C PHE A 43 15.71 -3.11 -0.50
N MET A 44 14.42 -3.34 -0.67
CA MET A 44 13.39 -2.69 0.12
C MET A 44 13.09 -3.54 1.33
N LEU A 45 13.17 -2.95 2.53
CA LEU A 45 12.78 -3.58 3.79
C LEU A 45 11.64 -2.77 4.40
N GLY A 46 10.68 -3.46 5.01
CA GLY A 46 9.59 -2.81 5.72
C GLY A 46 8.84 -3.76 6.64
N TYR A 47 7.91 -3.19 7.39
CA TYR A 47 7.05 -3.87 8.36
C TYR A 47 5.62 -3.42 8.14
N ILE A 48 4.72 -4.40 8.04
CA ILE A 48 3.28 -4.16 8.00
C ILE A 48 2.75 -4.37 9.41
N ASP A 49 2.08 -3.36 9.98
CA ASP A 49 1.63 -3.37 11.38
C ASP A 49 0.79 -4.62 11.71
N MET A 50 -0.15 -4.95 10.83
CA MET A 50 -1.01 -6.10 11.03
C MET A 50 -1.49 -6.72 9.72
N VAL A 51 -1.40 -8.04 9.66
CA VAL A 51 -2.05 -8.88 8.66
C VAL A 51 -2.97 -9.85 9.38
N PHE A 52 -4.21 -9.95 8.93
CA PHE A 52 -5.15 -10.92 9.48
C PHE A 52 -5.95 -11.60 8.37
N SER A 53 -6.53 -12.76 8.69
CA SER A 53 -7.44 -13.46 7.80
C SER A 53 -8.87 -13.42 8.34
N PHE A 54 -9.83 -13.21 7.44
CA PHE A 54 -11.25 -13.26 7.73
C PHE A 54 -11.98 -13.88 6.54
N ASN A 55 -12.81 -14.90 6.78
CA ASN A 55 -13.55 -15.63 5.75
C ASN A 55 -12.70 -16.05 4.53
N GLY A 56 -11.49 -16.56 4.79
CA GLY A 56 -10.56 -17.04 3.75
C GLY A 56 -9.85 -15.94 2.95
N ARG A 57 -10.01 -14.67 3.34
CA ARG A 57 -9.33 -13.51 2.73
C ARG A 57 -8.34 -12.90 3.71
N PHE A 58 -7.22 -12.41 3.21
CA PHE A 58 -6.15 -11.74 3.95
C PHE A 58 -6.26 -10.23 3.79
N TYR A 59 -6.13 -9.50 4.88
CA TYR A 59 -6.28 -8.06 4.96
C TYR A 59 -5.06 -7.43 5.62
N LEU A 60 -4.77 -6.20 5.21
CA LEU A 60 -3.72 -5.35 5.77
C LEU A 60 -4.36 -4.26 6.65
N ILE A 61 -3.78 -3.99 7.82
CA ILE A 61 -4.08 -2.81 8.64
C ILE A 61 -2.77 -2.06 8.90
N ASP A 62 -2.84 -0.73 8.83
CA ASP A 62 -1.79 0.18 9.26
C ASP A 62 -2.41 1.29 10.14
N TRP A 63 -1.77 1.62 11.26
CA TRP A 63 -2.29 2.57 12.24
C TRP A 63 -1.63 3.93 12.09
N LYS A 64 -2.43 4.99 11.96
CA LYS A 64 -1.99 6.36 11.77
C LYS A 64 -2.38 7.24 12.95
N SER A 65 -1.41 7.95 13.49
CA SER A 65 -1.60 8.97 14.53
C SER A 65 -1.45 10.37 13.97
N ASP A 66 -1.78 10.60 12.70
CA ASP A 66 -1.72 11.91 12.05
C ASP A 66 -2.84 12.84 12.56
N PHE A 67 -2.60 14.15 12.55
CA PHE A 67 -3.58 15.14 12.96
C PHE A 67 -4.14 15.80 11.70
N LEU A 68 -5.40 15.52 11.38
CA LEU A 68 -6.07 16.09 10.20
C LEU A 68 -6.94 17.31 10.54
N GLY A 69 -7.22 17.50 11.83
CA GLY A 69 -8.01 18.59 12.37
C GLY A 69 -8.72 18.19 13.67
N ASN A 70 -9.58 19.08 14.15
CA ASN A 70 -10.28 18.94 15.43
C ASN A 70 -11.66 18.31 15.31
N ARG A 71 -12.17 18.12 14.09
CA ARG A 71 -13.53 17.63 13.87
C ARG A 71 -13.53 16.29 13.15
N MET A 72 -14.58 15.50 13.34
CA MET A 72 -14.74 14.22 12.64
C MET A 72 -14.75 14.41 11.11
N GLU A 73 -15.26 15.53 10.61
CA GLU A 73 -15.26 15.81 9.18
C GLU A 73 -13.86 15.99 8.59
N ASP A 74 -12.84 16.19 9.42
CA ASP A 74 -11.43 16.25 9.01
C ASP A 74 -10.84 14.87 8.70
N TYR A 75 -11.48 13.79 9.16
CA TYR A 75 -11.02 12.41 9.03
C TYR A 75 -11.90 11.56 8.08
N GLN A 76 -12.59 12.18 7.14
CA GLN A 76 -13.45 11.49 6.18
C GLN A 76 -13.39 12.10 4.78
N GLY A 77 -13.90 11.33 3.80
CA GLY A 77 -14.03 11.75 2.40
C GLY A 77 -12.73 12.30 1.82
N ASP A 78 -12.83 13.42 1.09
CA ASP A 78 -11.71 14.04 0.38
C ASP A 78 -10.56 14.47 1.31
N LYS A 79 -10.85 14.86 2.56
CA LYS A 79 -9.79 15.29 3.49
C LYS A 79 -8.91 14.10 3.90
N LEU A 80 -9.54 12.95 4.15
CA LEU A 80 -8.83 11.72 4.42
C LEU A 80 -8.02 11.26 3.20
N MET A 81 -8.60 11.34 2.00
CA MET A 81 -7.87 11.00 0.77
C MET A 81 -6.68 11.93 0.53
N ARG A 82 -6.84 13.25 0.74
CA ARG A 82 -5.71 14.20 0.65
C ARG A 82 -4.60 13.88 1.63
N ALA A 83 -4.93 13.42 2.84
CA ALA A 83 -3.94 12.96 3.81
C ALA A 83 -3.20 11.71 3.30
N MET A 84 -3.94 10.72 2.78
CA MET A 84 -3.36 9.52 2.18
C MET A 84 -2.36 9.84 1.07
N GLU A 85 -2.69 10.80 0.20
CA GLU A 85 -1.80 11.25 -0.87
C GLU A 85 -0.63 12.09 -0.36
N ALA A 86 -0.87 13.03 0.56
CA ALA A 86 0.14 13.95 1.06
C ALA A 86 1.27 13.25 1.82
N HIS A 87 0.94 12.18 2.55
CA HIS A 87 1.91 11.38 3.30
C HIS A 87 2.43 10.18 2.50
N TYR A 88 2.12 10.09 1.20
CA TYR A 88 2.51 8.98 0.33
C TYR A 88 2.05 7.59 0.82
N TYR A 89 0.99 7.55 1.62
CA TYR A 89 0.38 6.30 2.07
C TYR A 89 -0.23 5.52 0.91
N VAL A 90 -0.61 6.19 -0.17
CA VAL A 90 -1.00 5.53 -1.42
C VAL A 90 0.13 4.63 -1.94
N LEU A 91 1.35 5.14 -2.11
CA LEU A 91 2.49 4.32 -2.51
C LEU A 91 2.81 3.24 -1.46
N GLN A 92 2.75 3.59 -0.17
CA GLN A 92 3.03 2.67 0.92
C GLN A 92 2.11 1.43 0.89
N TYR A 93 0.79 1.61 0.82
CA TYR A 93 -0.11 0.46 0.85
C TYR A 93 -0.01 -0.40 -0.40
N HIS A 94 0.34 0.18 -1.56
CA HIS A 94 0.60 -0.60 -2.77
C HIS A 94 1.87 -1.46 -2.62
N ILE A 95 2.93 -0.91 -2.03
CA ILE A 95 4.14 -1.67 -1.69
C ILE A 95 3.82 -2.80 -0.69
N TYR A 96 3.02 -2.52 0.33
CA TYR A 96 2.62 -3.53 1.33
C TYR A 96 1.72 -4.60 0.72
N THR A 97 0.82 -4.21 -0.17
CA THR A 97 -0.04 -5.14 -0.94
C THR A 97 0.80 -6.03 -1.83
N LEU A 98 1.81 -5.49 -2.54
CA LEU A 98 2.77 -6.26 -3.32
C LEU A 98 3.54 -7.26 -2.45
N ALA A 99 4.04 -6.82 -1.29
CA ALA A 99 4.76 -7.67 -0.36
C ALA A 99 3.90 -8.83 0.13
N LEU A 100 2.67 -8.55 0.58
CA LEU A 100 1.74 -9.59 1.02
C LEU A 100 1.30 -10.49 -0.14
N HIS A 101 1.04 -9.93 -1.33
CA HIS A 101 0.68 -10.70 -2.52
C HIS A 101 1.73 -11.77 -2.83
N ASN A 102 3.01 -11.37 -2.84
CA ASN A 102 4.11 -12.29 -3.09
C ASN A 102 4.31 -13.30 -1.96
N TYR A 103 4.20 -12.84 -0.71
CA TYR A 103 4.26 -13.74 0.45
C TYR A 103 3.18 -14.83 0.39
N LEU A 104 1.93 -14.47 0.12
CA LEU A 104 0.83 -15.43 0.01
C LEU A 104 1.00 -16.36 -1.19
N LYS A 105 1.51 -15.86 -2.32
CA LYS A 105 1.83 -16.67 -3.50
C LYS A 105 2.86 -17.76 -3.19
N MET A 106 3.82 -17.48 -2.31
CA MET A 106 4.84 -18.45 -1.88
C MET A 106 4.33 -19.44 -0.83
N ARG A 107 3.32 -19.07 -0.03
CA ARG A 107 2.87 -19.86 1.14
C ARG A 107 1.60 -20.66 0.91
N LEU A 108 0.73 -20.20 0.02
CA LEU A 108 -0.57 -20.82 -0.21
C LEU A 108 -0.59 -21.56 -1.54
N ASN A 109 -0.88 -22.86 -1.48
CA ASN A 109 -1.17 -23.65 -2.67
C ASN A 109 -2.40 -23.08 -3.38
N ASN A 110 -2.36 -23.01 -4.72
CA ASN A 110 -3.46 -22.47 -5.54
C ASN A 110 -3.86 -21.03 -5.19
N TYR A 111 -2.90 -20.21 -4.75
CA TYR A 111 -3.15 -18.80 -4.44
C TYR A 111 -3.71 -18.02 -5.66
N SER A 112 -4.80 -17.28 -5.44
CA SER A 112 -5.34 -16.28 -6.36
C SER A 112 -5.59 -14.98 -5.62
N TYR A 113 -5.07 -13.86 -6.13
CA TYR A 113 -5.29 -12.53 -5.53
C TYR A 113 -6.79 -12.20 -5.40
N LYS A 114 -7.58 -12.47 -6.46
CA LYS A 114 -9.03 -12.22 -6.46
C LYS A 114 -9.76 -13.00 -5.36
N ARG A 115 -9.30 -14.21 -5.04
CA ARG A 115 -9.92 -15.07 -4.01
C ARG A 115 -9.42 -14.76 -2.62
N HIS A 116 -8.11 -14.60 -2.44
CA HIS A 116 -7.47 -14.59 -1.13
C HIS A 116 -7.06 -13.22 -0.64
N PHE A 117 -6.90 -12.21 -1.50
CA PHE A 117 -6.67 -10.84 -0.99
C PHE A 117 -8.02 -10.21 -0.64
N GLY A 118 -8.07 -9.52 0.49
CA GLY A 118 -9.26 -8.93 1.09
C GLY A 118 -9.33 -7.43 0.87
N GLY A 119 -8.24 -6.72 1.15
CA GLY A 119 -8.14 -5.27 1.08
C GLY A 119 -7.12 -4.72 2.07
N VAL A 120 -7.01 -3.40 2.10
CA VAL A 120 -6.19 -2.62 3.02
C VAL A 120 -7.06 -1.70 3.84
N TYR A 121 -6.65 -1.44 5.08
CA TYR A 121 -7.26 -0.47 5.97
C TYR A 121 -6.18 0.40 6.60
N TYR A 122 -6.32 1.71 6.44
CA TYR A 122 -5.48 2.70 7.11
C TYR A 122 -6.34 3.40 8.15
N ILE A 123 -5.99 3.21 9.42
CA ILE A 123 -6.82 3.62 10.54
C ILE A 123 -6.19 4.84 11.22
N PHE A 124 -6.77 6.01 10.97
CA PHE A 124 -6.42 7.27 11.59
C PHE A 124 -7.06 7.35 12.97
N LEU A 125 -6.31 6.97 13.99
CA LEU A 125 -6.78 6.74 15.36
C LEU A 125 -7.57 7.92 15.94
N ARG A 126 -7.21 9.16 15.59
CA ARG A 126 -7.89 10.38 16.08
C ARG A 126 -9.28 10.63 15.48
N GLY A 127 -9.58 10.00 14.35
CA GLY A 127 -10.86 10.12 13.66
C GLY A 127 -11.83 8.97 13.93
N VAL A 128 -11.39 7.90 14.61
CA VAL A 128 -12.23 6.74 14.89
C VAL A 128 -13.18 7.07 16.04
N ASP A 129 -14.49 6.97 15.76
CA ASP A 129 -15.55 7.24 16.73
C ASP A 129 -16.67 6.19 16.62
N PRO A 130 -17.10 5.54 17.71
CA PRO A 130 -18.18 4.55 17.68
C PRO A 130 -19.53 5.10 17.21
N GLY A 131 -19.78 6.40 17.39
CA GLY A 131 -20.99 7.08 16.91
C GLY A 131 -20.95 7.40 15.41
N HIS A 132 -19.78 7.30 14.77
CA HIS A 132 -19.58 7.59 13.35
C HIS A 132 -18.79 6.45 12.66
N PRO A 133 -19.44 5.27 12.43
CA PRO A 133 -18.78 4.13 11.81
C PRO A 133 -18.12 4.48 10.47
N GLY A 134 -16.86 4.09 10.31
CA GLY A 134 -16.06 4.37 9.11
C GLY A 134 -15.28 5.68 9.13
N CYS A 135 -15.57 6.60 10.07
CA CYS A 135 -14.77 7.80 10.25
C CYS A 135 -13.33 7.44 10.65
N GLY A 136 -12.34 8.12 10.07
CA GLY A 136 -10.93 7.82 10.26
C GLY A 136 -10.44 6.52 9.61
N ILE A 137 -11.28 5.79 8.88
CA ILE A 137 -10.89 4.54 8.23
C ILE A 137 -10.84 4.76 6.72
N TYR A 138 -9.63 4.77 6.17
CA TYR A 138 -9.44 4.62 4.74
C TYR A 138 -9.40 3.13 4.39
N SER A 139 -10.11 2.72 3.35
CA SER A 139 -10.10 1.35 2.86
C SER A 139 -9.92 1.30 1.36
N ASP A 140 -9.13 0.36 0.87
CA ASP A 140 -8.98 0.10 -0.56
C ASP A 140 -8.78 -1.39 -0.84
N ARG A 141 -9.01 -1.80 -2.08
CA ARG A 141 -8.65 -3.12 -2.59
C ARG A 141 -7.96 -2.90 -3.94
N PRO A 142 -6.62 -2.74 -3.95
CA PRO A 142 -5.89 -2.37 -5.15
C PRO A 142 -6.09 -3.39 -6.27
N ASP A 143 -6.19 -2.89 -7.51
CA ASP A 143 -6.29 -3.76 -8.68
C ASP A 143 -5.02 -4.61 -8.83
N VAL A 144 -5.20 -5.90 -9.09
CA VAL A 144 -4.08 -6.85 -9.20
C VAL A 144 -3.11 -6.46 -10.32
N HIS A 145 -3.60 -5.92 -11.43
CA HIS A 145 -2.76 -5.50 -12.54
C HIS A 145 -1.89 -4.31 -12.16
N LEU A 146 -2.39 -3.38 -11.34
CA LEU A 146 -1.57 -2.29 -10.81
C LEU A 146 -0.48 -2.83 -9.88
N ILE A 147 -0.81 -3.80 -9.03
CA ILE A 147 0.17 -4.46 -8.14
C ILE A 147 1.24 -5.23 -8.93
N GLU A 148 0.85 -5.95 -9.98
CA GLU A 148 1.76 -6.67 -10.86
C GLU A 148 2.66 -5.71 -11.68
N ARG A 149 2.10 -4.59 -12.16
CA ARG A 149 2.87 -3.51 -12.80
C ARG A 149 3.87 -2.88 -11.85
N LEU A 150 3.45 -2.58 -10.62
CA LEU A 150 4.35 -2.05 -9.59
C LEU A 150 5.47 -3.05 -9.27
N GLY A 151 5.13 -4.33 -9.10
CA GLY A 151 6.13 -5.38 -8.89
C GLY A 151 7.13 -5.48 -10.03
N SER A 152 6.66 -5.44 -11.27
CA SER A 152 7.52 -5.45 -12.46
C SER A 152 8.44 -4.24 -12.52
N ALA A 153 7.91 -3.05 -12.22
CA ALA A 153 8.65 -1.78 -12.20
C ALA A 153 9.70 -1.73 -11.09
N LEU A 154 9.38 -2.24 -9.89
CA LEU A 154 10.30 -2.25 -8.75
C LEU A 154 11.39 -3.32 -8.89
N MET A 155 11.07 -4.50 -9.42
CA MET A 155 11.97 -5.66 -9.40
C MET A 155 12.62 -5.98 -10.76
N GLY A 156 12.33 -5.20 -11.80
CA GLY A 156 12.88 -5.41 -13.15
C GLY A 156 12.44 -6.75 -13.77
N GLY A 157 11.22 -7.20 -13.46
CA GLY A 157 10.70 -8.50 -13.89
C GLY A 157 11.20 -9.72 -13.10
N LYS A 158 12.03 -9.52 -12.07
CA LYS A 158 12.45 -10.61 -11.16
C LYS A 158 11.31 -11.00 -10.24
N THR A 159 11.16 -12.30 -9.97
CA THR A 159 10.20 -12.80 -8.98
C THR A 159 10.84 -12.93 -7.61
N LEU A 160 10.03 -12.86 -6.54
CA LEU A 160 10.49 -12.94 -5.14
C LEU A 160 11.11 -14.30 -4.74
N GLY A 161 11.37 -15.21 -5.70
CA GLY A 161 11.95 -16.54 -5.48
C GLY A 161 13.41 -16.70 -5.94
N GLU A 162 14.04 -15.66 -6.49
CA GLU A 162 15.46 -15.72 -6.92
C GLU A 162 16.43 -15.11 -5.91
N ALA A 163 15.92 -14.58 -4.79
CA ALA A 163 16.73 -14.07 -3.70
C ALA A 163 16.66 -15.04 -2.51
N VAL A 164 17.69 -15.89 -2.46
CA VAL A 164 18.05 -16.91 -1.44
C VAL A 164 17.45 -18.29 -1.68
#